data_AF-A0A4V3AMF1-F1
#
_entry.id   AF-A0A4V3AMF1-F1
#
_cell.length_a   1.000
_cell.length_b   1.000
_cell.length_c   1.000
_cell.angle_alpha   90.00
_cell.angle_beta   90.00
_cell.angle_gamma   90.00
#
_symmetry.space_group_name_H-M   'P 1'
#
loop_
_entity.id
_entity.type
_entity.pdbx_description
1 polymer ?
#
loop_
_entity_poly.entity_id
_entity_poly.type
_entity_poly.pdbx_seq_one_letter_code
_entity_poly.pdbx_strand_id
1 'polypeptide(L)'
;MINEKAPLPDDILSNLPGQDAVLGHVVTVDGERWRKALAARRLPTVAGKLAHDGRTTVTRQEVFDLGDQTPSLEGAFQLLYYSLAWGLGPRASRLNQRLDGLAAHQDRAGELLISAWTSVKNGAPTEDSYGLLTTDRGAGRIPWFGPAFSTKFLYFAQGSVTQPRTLILDQVVSRNLHADVWPKGPTAAWWPETYQRYCTLLANWAAQASENSRVQRAVRADEIELALFRRHDRSPE
;
A
#
# COMPACT_ATOMS: atom_id res chain seq x y z
N MET A 1 9.72 16.55 10.23
CA MET A 1 10.06 15.22 9.69
C MET A 1 9.56 14.16 10.67
N ILE A 2 9.44 12.90 10.23
CA ILE A 2 9.06 11.78 11.11
C ILE A 2 10.20 11.50 12.11
N ASN A 3 9.87 11.35 13.39
CA ASN A 3 10.83 10.92 14.41
C ASN A 3 10.96 9.39 14.46
N GLU A 4 11.90 8.82 13.72
CA GLU A 4 12.15 7.35 13.61
C GLU A 4 12.58 6.68 14.92
N LYS A 5 13.00 7.47 15.92
CA LYS A 5 13.48 6.99 17.23
C LYS A 5 12.40 7.03 18.31
N ALA A 6 11.19 7.47 17.97
CA ALA A 6 10.10 7.51 18.93
C ALA A 6 9.74 6.10 19.42
N PRO A 7 9.42 5.93 20.71
CA PRO A 7 8.96 4.65 21.23
C PRO A 7 7.61 4.27 20.63
N LEU A 8 7.33 2.96 20.53
CA LEU A 8 6.04 2.42 20.13
C LEU A 8 4.95 2.87 21.13
N PRO A 9 3.87 3.51 20.69
CA PRO A 9 2.75 3.84 21.58
C PRO A 9 2.09 2.60 22.19
N ASP A 10 1.80 2.66 23.49
CA ASP A 10 1.19 1.55 24.25
C ASP A 10 -0.16 1.10 23.69
N ASP A 11 -0.95 2.03 23.14
CA ASP A 11 -2.24 1.69 22.54
C ASP A 11 -2.08 0.92 21.23
N ILE A 12 -1.04 1.20 20.44
CA ILE A 12 -0.73 0.41 19.25
C ILE A 12 -0.25 -0.99 19.64
N LEU A 13 0.64 -1.08 20.63
CA LEU A 13 1.13 -2.36 21.17
C LEU A 13 0.00 -3.25 21.71
N SER A 14 -0.99 -2.64 22.37
CA SER A 14 -2.12 -3.37 22.97
C SER A 14 -3.15 -3.84 21.93
N ASN A 15 -3.10 -3.32 20.69
CA ASN A 15 -4.06 -3.60 19.63
C ASN A 15 -3.43 -4.25 18.40
N LEU A 16 -2.29 -4.95 18.57
CA LEU A 16 -1.63 -5.66 17.48
C LEU A 16 -2.54 -6.75 16.89
N PRO A 17 -2.84 -6.71 15.58
CA PRO A 17 -3.86 -7.58 14.99
C PRO A 17 -3.41 -9.03 14.78
N GLY A 18 -2.09 -9.31 14.71
CA GLY A 18 -1.59 -10.61 14.28
C GLY A 18 -1.50 -10.74 12.76
N GLN A 19 -0.61 -11.62 12.29
CA GLN A 19 -0.37 -11.86 10.87
C GLN A 19 -1.62 -12.33 10.13
N ASP A 20 -2.40 -13.25 10.71
CA ASP A 20 -3.62 -13.78 10.07
C ASP A 20 -4.65 -12.67 9.82
N ALA A 21 -4.79 -11.73 10.76
CA ALA A 21 -5.70 -10.60 10.59
C ALA A 21 -5.20 -9.57 9.57
N VAL A 22 -3.87 -9.44 9.41
CA VAL A 22 -3.26 -8.65 8.32
C VAL A 22 -3.58 -9.29 6.98
N LEU A 23 -3.17 -10.54 6.78
CA LEU A 23 -3.29 -11.25 5.50
C LEU A 23 -4.76 -11.50 5.11
N GLY A 24 -5.61 -11.76 6.09
CA GLY A 24 -7.06 -11.92 5.94
C GLY A 24 -7.84 -10.61 5.76
N HIS A 25 -7.20 -9.44 5.81
CA HIS A 25 -7.90 -8.17 5.65
C HIS A 25 -8.55 -8.09 4.25
N VAL A 26 -9.89 -8.07 4.24
CA VAL A 26 -10.71 -8.20 3.05
C VAL A 26 -11.38 -6.89 2.66
N VAL A 27 -11.52 -6.66 1.36
CA VAL A 27 -12.42 -5.64 0.81
C VAL A 27 -13.44 -6.24 -0.15
N THR A 28 -14.63 -5.66 -0.23
CA THR A 28 -15.60 -5.96 -1.27
C THR A 28 -15.35 -5.12 -2.50
N VAL A 29 -15.37 -5.76 -3.67
CA VAL A 29 -15.14 -5.13 -4.97
C VAL A 29 -16.22 -5.57 -5.96
N ASP A 30 -16.61 -4.69 -6.87
CA ASP A 30 -17.49 -5.00 -7.99
C ASP A 30 -16.67 -5.35 -9.22
N GLY A 31 -16.47 -6.66 -9.48
CA GLY A 31 -15.63 -7.16 -10.57
C GLY A 31 -16.14 -6.76 -11.95
N GLU A 32 -17.46 -6.80 -12.14
CA GLU A 32 -18.10 -6.38 -13.38
C GLU A 32 -17.81 -4.90 -13.70
N ARG A 33 -17.92 -4.02 -12.70
CA ARG A 33 -17.58 -2.60 -12.85
C ARG A 33 -16.11 -2.41 -13.24
N TRP A 34 -15.19 -3.14 -12.64
CA TRP A 34 -13.76 -3.10 -12.97
C TRP A 34 -13.50 -3.57 -14.41
N ARG A 35 -13.98 -4.78 -14.76
CA ARG A 35 -13.83 -5.37 -16.09
C ARG A 35 -14.37 -4.44 -17.18
N LYS A 36 -15.59 -3.91 -17.02
CA LYS A 36 -16.20 -2.96 -17.96
C LYS A 36 -15.38 -1.67 -18.09
N ALA A 37 -14.95 -1.09 -16.96
CA ALA A 37 -14.22 0.17 -16.96
C ALA A 37 -12.83 0.05 -17.60
N LEU A 38 -12.13 -1.08 -17.43
CA LEU A 38 -10.85 -1.37 -18.07
C LEU A 38 -11.02 -1.61 -19.58
N ALA A 39 -11.99 -2.46 -19.97
CA ALA A 39 -12.27 -2.77 -21.37
C ALA A 39 -12.66 -1.52 -22.18
N ALA A 40 -13.48 -0.63 -21.61
CA ALA A 40 -13.88 0.63 -22.24
C ALA A 40 -12.69 1.54 -22.60
N ARG A 41 -11.55 1.35 -21.95
CA ARG A 41 -10.31 2.14 -22.13
C ARG A 41 -9.21 1.37 -22.88
N ARG A 42 -9.49 0.16 -23.33
CA ARG A 42 -8.52 -0.74 -23.98
C ARG A 42 -7.25 -0.99 -23.12
N LEU A 43 -7.40 -0.89 -21.80
CA LEU A 43 -6.36 -1.27 -20.86
C LEU A 43 -6.18 -2.80 -20.88
N PRO A 44 -5.00 -3.33 -20.48
CA PRO A 44 -4.78 -4.76 -20.38
C PRO A 44 -5.89 -5.48 -19.63
N THR A 45 -6.35 -6.60 -20.18
CA THR A 45 -7.47 -7.39 -19.63
C THR A 45 -7.18 -7.83 -18.21
N VAL A 46 -8.12 -7.60 -17.30
CA VAL A 46 -8.00 -8.07 -15.91
C VAL A 46 -8.28 -9.57 -15.83
N ALA A 47 -7.54 -10.26 -14.97
CA ALA A 47 -7.69 -11.69 -14.69
C ALA A 47 -8.13 -11.95 -13.23
N GLY A 48 -8.47 -13.21 -12.92
CA GLY A 48 -8.87 -13.65 -11.58
C GLY A 48 -10.20 -13.08 -11.11
N LYS A 49 -10.32 -12.81 -9.80
CA LYS A 49 -11.54 -12.33 -9.16
C LYS A 49 -12.12 -11.04 -9.74
N LEU A 50 -11.27 -10.11 -10.14
CA LEU A 50 -11.73 -8.85 -10.77
C LEU A 50 -12.25 -9.04 -12.20
N ALA A 51 -12.06 -10.21 -12.82
CA ALA A 51 -12.59 -10.54 -14.14
C ALA A 51 -13.99 -11.17 -14.08
N HIS A 52 -14.45 -11.60 -12.91
CA HIS A 52 -15.78 -12.20 -12.75
C HIS A 52 -16.88 -11.13 -12.63
N ASP A 53 -18.09 -11.49 -13.05
CA ASP A 53 -19.25 -10.62 -12.92
C ASP A 53 -19.75 -10.54 -11.47
N GLY A 54 -20.36 -9.41 -11.12
CA GLY A 54 -20.89 -9.15 -9.78
C GLY A 54 -19.86 -8.76 -8.73
N ARG A 55 -20.30 -8.81 -7.46
CA ARG A 55 -19.47 -8.48 -6.30
C ARG A 55 -18.64 -9.68 -5.86
N THR A 56 -17.39 -9.41 -5.53
CA THR A 56 -16.43 -10.38 -5.00
C THR A 56 -15.68 -9.77 -3.82
N THR A 57 -14.87 -10.59 -3.16
CA THR A 57 -13.97 -10.18 -2.10
C THR A 57 -12.54 -10.39 -2.49
N VAL A 58 -11.68 -9.41 -2.19
CA VAL A 58 -10.23 -9.49 -2.38
C VAL A 58 -9.57 -9.38 -1.01
N THR A 59 -8.82 -10.40 -0.61
CA THR A 59 -8.03 -10.38 0.63
C THR A 59 -6.66 -9.73 0.39
N ARG A 60 -6.00 -9.29 1.47
CA ARG A 60 -4.63 -8.76 1.40
C ARG A 60 -3.65 -9.83 0.89
N GLN A 61 -3.81 -11.09 1.31
CA GLN A 61 -3.04 -12.23 0.81
C GLN A 61 -3.19 -12.39 -0.71
N GLU A 62 -4.40 -12.33 -1.25
CA GLU A 62 -4.64 -12.53 -2.68
C GLU A 62 -3.96 -11.47 -3.55
N VAL A 63 -3.77 -10.25 -3.04
CA VAL A 63 -3.00 -9.22 -3.74
C VAL A 63 -1.49 -9.48 -3.61
N PHE A 64 -1.02 -10.00 -2.47
CA PHE A 64 0.37 -10.43 -2.31
C PHE A 64 0.73 -11.60 -3.23
N ASP A 65 -0.19 -12.54 -3.47
CA ASP A 65 0.03 -13.67 -4.38
C ASP A 65 0.36 -13.20 -5.81
N LEU A 66 -0.13 -12.02 -6.21
CA LEU A 66 0.27 -11.37 -7.47
C LEU A 66 1.72 -10.85 -7.39
N GLY A 67 2.11 -10.25 -6.27
CA GLY A 67 3.46 -9.73 -6.03
C GLY A 67 4.53 -10.82 -5.84
N ASP A 68 4.12 -12.05 -5.49
CA ASP A 68 5.01 -13.22 -5.41
C ASP A 68 5.46 -13.71 -6.80
N GLN A 69 4.74 -13.32 -7.85
CA GLN A 69 5.08 -13.66 -9.23
C GLN A 69 6.33 -12.90 -9.72
N THR A 70 6.89 -13.37 -10.84
CA THR A 70 7.97 -12.66 -11.55
C THR A 70 7.43 -11.40 -12.21
N PRO A 71 8.11 -10.24 -12.06
CA PRO A 71 7.70 -9.02 -12.73
C PRO A 71 7.55 -9.19 -14.25
N SER A 72 6.39 -8.80 -14.75
CA SER A 72 6.07 -8.76 -16.18
C SER A 72 5.12 -7.59 -16.44
N LEU A 73 4.98 -7.15 -17.69
CA LEU A 73 4.06 -6.07 -18.02
C LEU A 73 2.62 -6.39 -17.63
N GLU A 74 2.15 -7.57 -18.03
CA GLU A 74 0.80 -8.03 -17.70
C GLU A 74 0.60 -8.15 -16.19
N GLY A 75 1.54 -8.79 -15.49
CA GLY A 75 1.49 -8.94 -14.04
C GLY A 75 1.51 -7.59 -13.32
N ALA A 76 2.26 -6.60 -13.81
CA ALA A 76 2.36 -5.28 -13.21
C ALA A 76 1.01 -4.53 -13.30
N PHE A 77 0.30 -4.68 -14.42
CA PHE A 77 -1.07 -4.17 -14.55
C PHE A 77 -2.05 -4.94 -13.65
N GLN A 78 -1.98 -6.28 -13.56
CA GLN A 78 -2.81 -7.03 -12.62
C GLN A 78 -2.58 -6.56 -11.17
N LEU A 79 -1.33 -6.50 -10.73
CA LEU A 79 -0.96 -6.05 -9.40
C LEU A 79 -1.46 -4.63 -9.13
N LEU A 80 -1.35 -3.73 -10.11
CA LEU A 80 -1.90 -2.38 -10.02
C LEU A 80 -3.42 -2.39 -9.85
N TYR A 81 -4.16 -3.15 -10.68
CA TYR A 81 -5.63 -3.21 -10.61
C TYR A 81 -6.10 -3.72 -9.26
N TYR A 82 -5.50 -4.80 -8.76
CA TYR A 82 -5.83 -5.34 -7.45
C TYR A 82 -5.44 -4.39 -6.31
N SER A 83 -4.28 -3.71 -6.41
CA SER A 83 -3.88 -2.68 -5.43
C SER A 83 -4.87 -1.51 -5.39
N LEU A 84 -5.34 -1.05 -6.55
CA LEU A 84 -6.33 0.01 -6.65
C LEU A 84 -7.70 -0.46 -6.13
N ALA A 85 -8.16 -1.63 -6.55
CA ALA A 85 -9.41 -2.22 -6.09
C ALA A 85 -9.43 -2.38 -4.56
N TRP A 86 -8.32 -2.87 -4.00
CA TRP A 86 -8.13 -3.01 -2.56
C TRP A 86 -8.17 -1.67 -1.84
N GLY A 87 -7.44 -0.66 -2.33
CA GLY A 87 -7.40 0.66 -1.70
C GLY A 87 -8.67 1.51 -1.88
N LEU A 88 -9.46 1.28 -2.93
CA LEU A 88 -10.68 2.06 -3.20
C LEU A 88 -11.94 1.45 -2.57
N GLY A 89 -11.93 0.14 -2.32
CA GLY A 89 -13.05 -0.60 -1.77
C GLY A 89 -14.34 -0.50 -2.60
N PRO A 90 -15.52 -0.73 -2.00
CA PRO A 90 -16.77 -0.92 -2.75
C PRO A 90 -17.27 0.34 -3.46
N ARG A 91 -16.91 1.53 -2.97
CA ARG A 91 -17.32 2.79 -3.61
C ARG A 91 -16.57 3.04 -4.92
N ALA A 92 -15.35 2.50 -5.05
CA ALA A 92 -14.44 2.73 -6.16
C ALA A 92 -14.36 4.23 -6.55
N SER A 93 -14.11 5.08 -5.55
CA SER A 93 -14.16 6.53 -5.73
C SER A 93 -13.12 7.00 -6.74
N ARG A 94 -13.56 7.82 -7.69
CA ARG A 94 -12.74 8.34 -8.80
C ARG A 94 -12.10 7.24 -9.68
N LEU A 95 -12.68 6.04 -9.73
CA LEU A 95 -12.18 4.94 -10.57
C LEU A 95 -11.98 5.38 -12.03
N ASN A 96 -12.99 6.04 -12.62
CA ASN A 96 -12.93 6.47 -14.02
C ASN A 96 -11.76 7.44 -14.27
N GLN A 97 -11.61 8.49 -13.46
CA GLN A 97 -10.51 9.45 -13.62
C GLN A 97 -9.13 8.78 -13.52
N ARG A 98 -9.00 7.79 -12.61
CA ARG A 98 -7.75 7.02 -12.46
C ARG A 98 -7.45 6.19 -13.70
N LEU A 99 -8.45 5.48 -14.21
CA LEU A 99 -8.28 4.65 -15.40
C LEU A 99 -8.11 5.49 -16.67
N ASP A 100 -8.73 6.67 -16.77
CA ASP A 100 -8.51 7.62 -17.87
C ASP A 100 -7.05 8.10 -17.88
N GLY A 101 -6.52 8.48 -16.71
CA GLY A 101 -5.11 8.85 -16.56
C GLY A 101 -4.15 7.70 -16.88
N LEU A 102 -4.48 6.49 -16.46
CA LEU A 102 -3.69 5.30 -16.77
C LEU A 102 -3.69 5.00 -18.27
N ALA A 103 -4.86 5.04 -18.92
CA ALA A 103 -5.00 4.75 -20.35
C ALA A 103 -4.28 5.77 -21.23
N ALA A 104 -4.33 7.06 -20.87
CA ALA A 104 -3.61 8.12 -21.58
C ALA A 104 -2.07 7.97 -21.53
N HIS A 105 -1.54 7.21 -20.57
CA HIS A 105 -0.11 7.05 -20.34
C HIS A 105 0.28 5.58 -20.16
N GLN A 106 -0.41 4.66 -20.83
CA GLN A 106 -0.31 3.22 -20.58
C GLN A 106 1.12 2.68 -20.69
N ASP A 107 1.85 3.01 -21.75
CA ASP A 107 3.21 2.50 -21.98
C ASP A 107 4.16 2.96 -20.88
N ARG A 108 4.15 4.27 -20.60
CA ARG A 108 4.97 4.87 -19.54
C ARG A 108 4.59 4.31 -18.17
N ALA A 109 3.31 4.12 -17.90
CA ALA A 109 2.85 3.50 -16.65
C ALA A 109 3.38 2.07 -16.52
N GLY A 110 3.31 1.27 -17.59
CA GLY A 110 3.86 -0.08 -17.63
C GLY A 110 5.34 -0.14 -17.27
N GLU A 111 6.16 0.71 -17.89
CA GLU A 111 7.61 0.81 -17.58
C GLU A 111 7.87 1.14 -16.11
N LEU A 112 7.14 2.13 -15.58
CA LEU A 112 7.28 2.57 -14.19
C LEU A 112 6.88 1.48 -13.20
N LEU A 113 5.78 0.75 -13.47
CA LEU A 113 5.29 -0.33 -12.60
C LEU A 113 6.25 -1.53 -12.59
N ILE A 114 6.75 -1.96 -13.76
CA ILE A 114 7.74 -3.05 -13.84
C ILE A 114 9.02 -2.66 -13.11
N SER A 115 9.50 -1.44 -13.33
CA SER A 115 10.73 -0.94 -12.71
C SER A 115 10.59 -0.87 -11.18
N ALA A 116 9.46 -0.36 -10.68
CA ALA A 116 9.15 -0.31 -9.26
C ALA A 116 9.03 -1.71 -8.64
N TRP A 117 8.33 -2.63 -9.29
CA TRP A 117 8.21 -4.01 -8.80
C TRP A 117 9.56 -4.72 -8.77
N THR A 118 10.34 -4.62 -9.84
CA THR A 118 11.70 -5.18 -9.92
C THR A 118 12.61 -4.60 -8.84
N SER A 119 12.55 -3.28 -8.62
CA SER A 119 13.31 -2.60 -7.56
C SER A 119 12.99 -3.17 -6.17
N VAL A 120 11.70 -3.36 -5.86
CA VAL A 120 11.27 -3.96 -4.58
C VAL A 120 11.78 -5.40 -4.43
N LYS A 121 11.63 -6.24 -5.47
CA LYS A 121 12.08 -7.65 -5.45
C LYS A 121 13.60 -7.77 -5.29
N ASN A 122 14.36 -6.81 -5.85
CA ASN A 122 15.82 -6.79 -5.77
C ASN A 122 16.38 -6.28 -4.44
N GLY A 123 15.55 -5.97 -3.46
CA GLY A 123 16.08 -5.54 -2.17
C GLY A 123 16.43 -4.04 -2.12
N ALA A 124 16.07 -3.23 -3.11
CA ALA A 124 16.45 -1.81 -3.15
C ALA A 124 15.91 -1.03 -1.93
N PRO A 125 16.54 0.11 -1.57
CA PRO A 125 16.01 1.04 -0.58
C PRO A 125 14.58 1.46 -0.90
N THR A 126 13.75 1.63 0.13
CA THR A 126 12.34 2.01 -0.03
C THR A 126 12.17 3.38 -0.70
N GLU A 127 13.11 4.30 -0.46
CA GLU A 127 13.18 5.59 -1.11
C GLU A 127 13.30 5.45 -2.64
N ASP A 128 14.23 4.63 -3.11
CA ASP A 128 14.49 4.42 -4.53
C ASP A 128 13.29 3.79 -5.23
N SER A 129 12.72 2.72 -4.64
CA SER A 129 11.55 2.05 -5.21
C SER A 129 10.33 2.98 -5.30
N TYR A 130 10.15 3.86 -4.31
CA TYR A 130 9.06 4.82 -4.31
C TYR A 130 9.30 6.00 -5.25
N GLY A 131 10.54 6.49 -5.35
CA GLY A 131 10.96 7.51 -6.30
C GLY A 131 10.76 7.13 -7.78
N LEU A 132 10.66 5.84 -8.09
CA LEU A 132 10.25 5.36 -9.42
C LEU A 132 8.79 5.70 -9.73
N LEU A 133 7.90 5.73 -8.73
CA LEU A 133 6.47 6.00 -8.92
C LEU A 133 6.07 7.44 -8.56
N THR A 134 6.96 8.20 -7.92
CA THR A 134 6.69 9.58 -7.50
C THR A 134 7.78 10.56 -7.94
N THR A 135 7.43 11.83 -8.07
CA THR A 135 8.41 12.92 -8.20
C THR A 135 9.15 13.11 -6.87
N ASP A 136 10.24 13.88 -6.90
CA ASP A 136 11.05 14.18 -5.71
C ASP A 136 10.25 14.97 -4.65
N ARG A 137 9.11 15.56 -5.04
CA ARG A 137 8.16 16.23 -4.14
C ARG A 137 6.94 15.37 -3.79
N GLY A 138 6.98 14.07 -4.09
CA GLY A 138 5.94 13.11 -3.69
C GLY A 138 4.68 13.09 -4.53
N ALA A 139 4.63 13.80 -5.66
CA ALA A 139 3.50 13.70 -6.59
C ALA A 139 3.62 12.40 -7.42
N GLY A 140 2.50 11.75 -7.75
CA GLY A 140 2.52 10.55 -8.59
C GLY A 140 3.05 10.84 -10.00
N ARG A 141 3.92 9.97 -10.54
CA ARG A 141 4.39 10.05 -11.94
C ARG A 141 3.37 9.50 -12.94
N ILE A 142 2.43 8.68 -12.47
CA ILE A 142 1.28 8.23 -13.25
C ILE A 142 0.09 9.13 -12.84
N PRO A 143 -0.56 9.85 -13.78
CA PRO A 143 -1.65 10.76 -13.43
C PRO A 143 -2.78 10.04 -12.70
N TRP A 144 -3.33 10.71 -11.68
CA TRP A 144 -4.34 10.15 -10.78
C TRP A 144 -3.90 8.90 -10.01
N PHE A 145 -2.66 8.45 -10.13
CA PHE A 145 -2.06 7.42 -9.28
C PHE A 145 -1.17 8.09 -8.24
N GLY A 146 -1.84 8.62 -7.22
CA GLY A 146 -1.19 9.40 -6.18
C GLY A 146 -0.30 8.56 -5.25
N PRO A 147 0.46 9.23 -4.38
CA PRO A 147 1.46 8.60 -3.51
C PRO A 147 0.92 7.47 -2.64
N ALA A 148 -0.31 7.58 -2.12
CA ALA A 148 -0.93 6.53 -1.31
C ALA A 148 -1.26 5.23 -2.07
N PHE A 149 -1.38 5.30 -3.40
CA PHE A 149 -1.54 4.11 -4.23
C PHE A 149 -0.19 3.58 -4.69
N SER A 150 0.81 4.45 -4.89
CA SER A 150 2.20 4.03 -5.07
C SER A 150 2.67 3.16 -3.89
N THR A 151 2.41 3.58 -2.64
CA THR A 151 2.77 2.78 -1.46
C THR A 151 2.04 1.44 -1.40
N LYS A 152 0.75 1.40 -1.76
CA LYS A 152 -0.03 0.15 -1.86
C LYS A 152 0.56 -0.81 -2.90
N PHE A 153 0.86 -0.31 -4.09
CA PHE A 153 1.49 -1.12 -5.14
C PHE A 153 2.83 -1.68 -4.67
N LEU A 154 3.69 -0.84 -4.07
CA LEU A 154 4.99 -1.28 -3.56
C LEU A 154 4.89 -2.26 -2.40
N TYR A 155 3.92 -2.08 -1.51
CA TYR A 155 3.63 -2.99 -0.40
C TYR A 155 3.30 -4.38 -0.93
N PHE A 156 2.42 -4.49 -1.92
CA PHE A 156 2.07 -5.78 -2.49
C PHE A 156 3.17 -6.36 -3.39
N ALA A 157 3.93 -5.53 -4.10
CA ALA A 157 5.02 -5.93 -4.98
C ALA A 157 6.14 -6.73 -4.28
N GLN A 158 6.28 -6.62 -2.96
CA GLN A 158 7.28 -7.39 -2.21
C GLN A 158 6.90 -8.87 -2.03
N GLY A 159 5.63 -9.24 -2.28
CA GLY A 159 5.12 -10.59 -2.08
C GLY A 159 4.86 -10.94 -0.60
N SER A 160 4.33 -12.14 -0.36
CA SER A 160 3.91 -12.58 0.99
C SER A 160 5.01 -13.22 1.82
N VAL A 161 6.06 -13.74 1.18
CA VAL A 161 7.10 -14.56 1.84
C VAL A 161 8.08 -13.73 2.67
N THR A 162 8.31 -12.48 2.28
CA THR A 162 9.32 -11.63 2.93
C THR A 162 8.74 -10.82 4.09
N GLN A 163 9.59 -10.49 5.07
CA GLN A 163 9.23 -9.46 6.05
C GLN A 163 9.00 -8.13 5.31
N PRO A 164 7.90 -7.42 5.59
CA PRO A 164 7.48 -6.29 4.79
C PRO A 164 8.45 -5.11 5.00
N ARG A 165 9.03 -4.62 3.91
CA ARG A 165 9.95 -3.46 3.91
C ARG A 165 9.26 -2.21 3.40
N THR A 166 8.45 -2.36 2.36
CA THR A 166 7.51 -1.33 1.90
C THR A 166 6.22 -1.49 2.70
N LEU A 167 5.55 -0.38 3.04
CA LEU A 167 4.35 -0.37 3.89
C LEU A 167 3.34 0.63 3.35
N ILE A 168 2.06 0.43 3.65
CA ILE A 168 1.01 1.32 3.17
C ILE A 168 0.99 2.61 3.99
N LEU A 169 1.48 3.71 3.39
CA LEU A 169 1.19 5.06 3.88
C LEU A 169 -0.01 5.63 3.13
N ASP A 170 -1.09 5.91 3.85
CA ASP A 170 -2.22 6.69 3.34
C ASP A 170 -2.63 7.82 4.29
N GLN A 171 -3.69 8.56 3.94
CA GLN A 171 -4.16 9.69 4.73
C GLN A 171 -4.61 9.30 6.15
N VAL A 172 -5.13 8.09 6.36
CA VAL A 172 -5.54 7.63 7.69
C VAL A 172 -4.30 7.36 8.53
N VAL A 173 -3.38 6.53 8.01
CA VAL A 173 -2.12 6.20 8.70
C VAL A 173 -1.32 7.47 8.98
N SER A 174 -1.19 8.36 8.00
CA SER A 174 -0.47 9.64 8.15
C SER A 174 -1.04 10.50 9.26
N ARG A 175 -2.37 10.63 9.37
CA ARG A 175 -3.00 11.41 10.45
C ARG A 175 -2.74 10.79 11.81
N ASN A 176 -2.85 9.47 11.91
CA ASN A 176 -2.64 8.73 13.16
C ASN A 176 -1.19 8.76 13.67
N LEU A 177 -0.23 9.17 12.83
CA LEU A 177 1.16 9.43 13.23
C LEU A 177 1.39 10.85 13.78
N HIS A 178 0.45 11.78 13.60
CA HIS A 178 0.67 13.18 13.96
C HIS A 178 0.90 13.37 15.46
N ALA A 179 0.11 12.70 16.30
CA ALA A 179 0.18 12.86 17.75
C ALA A 179 1.53 12.37 18.33
N ASP A 180 2.13 11.35 17.73
CA ASP A 180 3.27 10.65 18.35
C ASP A 180 4.61 11.04 17.72
N VAL A 181 4.66 11.17 16.39
CA VAL A 181 5.94 11.19 15.65
C VAL A 181 6.01 12.21 14.52
N TRP A 182 4.87 12.79 14.13
CA TRP A 182 4.79 13.65 12.96
C TRP A 182 3.79 14.83 13.07
N PRO A 183 3.90 15.70 14.09
CA PRO A 183 2.86 16.67 14.49
C PRO A 183 2.47 17.75 13.45
N LYS A 184 3.12 17.79 12.30
CA LYS A 184 2.81 18.68 11.17
C LYS A 184 3.05 18.00 9.81
N GLY A 185 2.86 16.68 9.77
CA GLY A 185 3.04 15.92 8.54
C GLY A 185 2.01 16.28 7.48
N PRO A 186 2.39 16.31 6.19
CA PRO A 186 1.40 16.33 5.14
C PRO A 186 0.66 14.99 5.10
N THR A 187 -0.63 15.01 4.78
CA THR A 187 -1.47 13.81 4.68
C THR A 187 -1.51 13.20 3.28
N ALA A 188 -0.72 13.77 2.36
CA ALA A 188 -0.51 13.33 0.99
C ALA A 188 0.83 13.90 0.46
N ALA A 189 1.22 13.52 -0.75
CA ALA A 189 2.42 14.04 -1.43
C ALA A 189 3.72 13.87 -0.61
N TRP A 190 3.95 12.69 -0.07
CA TRP A 190 5.15 12.39 0.72
C TRP A 190 6.37 12.24 -0.17
N TRP A 191 7.45 12.91 0.21
CA TRP A 191 8.73 12.80 -0.48
C TRP A 191 9.30 11.39 -0.33
N PRO A 192 10.13 10.90 -1.27
CA PRO A 192 10.75 9.59 -1.16
C PRO A 192 11.47 9.33 0.17
N GLU A 193 12.28 10.28 0.64
CA GLU A 193 12.93 10.21 1.95
C GLU A 193 11.90 10.09 3.10
N THR A 194 10.79 10.82 3.03
CA THR A 194 9.73 10.76 4.05
C THR A 194 9.09 9.37 4.11
N TYR A 195 8.86 8.76 2.94
CA TYR A 195 8.33 7.41 2.86
C TYR A 195 9.30 6.37 3.45
N GLN A 196 10.60 6.52 3.19
CA GLN A 196 11.62 5.67 3.81
C GLN A 196 11.63 5.81 5.33
N ARG A 197 11.63 7.03 5.86
CA ARG A 197 11.57 7.27 7.31
C ARG A 197 10.32 6.66 7.95
N TYR A 198 9.18 6.71 7.26
CA TYR A 198 7.95 6.03 7.70
C TYR A 198 8.16 4.50 7.78
N CYS A 199 8.74 3.88 6.75
CA CYS A 199 8.99 2.43 6.75
C CYS A 199 9.98 2.04 7.86
N THR A 200 11.06 2.81 8.05
CA THR A 200 12.03 2.62 9.15
C THR A 200 11.37 2.71 10.52
N LEU A 201 10.51 3.71 10.74
CA LEU A 201 9.79 3.86 12.01
C LEU A 201 8.95 2.61 12.33
N LEU A 202 8.15 2.12 11.37
CA LEU A 202 7.29 0.96 11.60
C LEU A 202 8.08 -0.33 11.79
N ALA A 203 9.24 -0.47 11.11
CA ALA A 203 10.16 -1.56 11.37
C ALA A 203 10.73 -1.51 12.80
N ASN A 204 11.14 -0.32 13.27
CA ASN A 204 11.61 -0.12 14.65
C ASN A 204 10.52 -0.43 15.68
N TRP A 205 9.28 -0.01 15.42
CA TRP A 205 8.14 -0.32 16.27
C TRP A 205 7.81 -1.81 16.30
N ALA A 206 7.90 -2.52 15.17
CA ALA A 206 7.73 -3.96 15.13
C ALA A 206 8.82 -4.70 15.93
N ALA A 207 10.07 -4.23 15.87
CA ALA A 207 11.17 -4.77 16.69
C ALA A 207 10.89 -4.57 18.19
N GLN A 208 10.53 -3.36 18.61
CA GLN A 208 10.16 -3.06 20.00
C GLN A 208 8.99 -3.93 20.49
N ALA A 209 7.98 -4.14 19.64
CA ALA A 209 6.85 -4.99 19.96
C ALA A 209 7.26 -6.46 20.12
N SER A 210 8.16 -6.95 19.26
CA SER A 210 8.66 -8.33 19.29
C SER A 210 9.47 -8.62 20.55
N GLU A 211 10.21 -7.64 21.06
CA GLU A 211 10.99 -7.72 22.30
C GLU A 211 10.11 -7.56 23.56
N ASN A 212 8.86 -7.14 23.41
CA ASN A 212 7.99 -6.89 24.54
C ASN A 212 7.48 -8.21 25.17
N SER A 213 7.67 -8.36 26.48
CA SER A 213 7.28 -9.55 27.24
C SER A 213 5.78 -9.86 27.22
N ARG A 214 4.93 -8.88 26.86
CA ARG A 214 3.47 -9.06 26.69
C ARG A 214 3.09 -9.73 25.37
N VAL A 215 3.94 -9.65 24.34
CA VAL A 215 3.60 -10.11 22.98
C VAL A 215 4.11 -11.53 22.72
N GLN A 216 5.32 -11.86 23.18
CA GLN A 216 5.92 -13.21 23.10
C GLN A 216 5.90 -13.86 21.71
N ARG A 217 5.96 -13.04 20.64
CA ARG A 217 6.07 -13.48 19.25
C ARG A 217 6.76 -12.42 18.41
N ALA A 218 7.29 -12.82 17.26
CA ALA A 218 7.69 -11.86 16.24
C ALA A 218 6.47 -11.07 15.75
N VAL A 219 6.64 -9.76 15.62
CA VAL A 219 5.65 -8.82 15.09
C VAL A 219 6.15 -8.31 13.74
N ARG A 220 5.28 -8.30 12.75
CA ARG A 220 5.57 -7.75 11.43
C ARG A 220 5.25 -6.26 11.38
N ALA A 221 5.99 -5.50 10.57
CA ALA A 221 5.77 -4.06 10.44
C ALA A 221 4.39 -3.68 9.84
N ASP A 222 3.78 -4.58 9.06
CA ASP A 222 2.44 -4.39 8.53
C ASP A 222 1.31 -4.67 9.56
N GLU A 223 1.62 -5.30 10.69
CA GLU A 223 0.71 -5.33 11.84
C GLU A 223 0.61 -3.95 12.50
N ILE A 224 1.75 -3.23 12.58
CA ILE A 224 1.81 -1.85 13.08
C ILE A 224 1.04 -0.91 12.14
N GLU A 225 1.23 -1.05 10.82
CA GLU A 225 0.45 -0.33 9.82
C GLU A 225 -1.05 -0.52 10.02
N LEU A 226 -1.49 -1.78 10.16
CA LEU A 226 -2.92 -2.07 10.30
C LEU A 226 -3.50 -1.59 11.64
N ALA A 227 -2.72 -1.67 12.73
CA ALA A 227 -3.10 -1.10 14.02
C ALA A 227 -3.25 0.43 13.92
N LEU A 228 -2.32 1.12 13.24
CA LEU A 228 -2.42 2.56 12.96
C LEU A 228 -3.63 2.87 12.09
N PHE A 229 -3.91 2.08 11.05
CA PHE A 229 -5.07 2.29 10.18
C PHE A 229 -6.40 2.15 10.93
N ARG A 230 -6.48 1.21 11.88
CA ARG A 230 -7.65 0.98 12.74
C ARG A 230 -7.73 1.91 13.95
N ARG A 231 -6.68 2.67 14.23
CA ARG A 231 -6.67 3.64 15.32
C ARG A 231 -7.71 4.72 15.01
N HIS A 232 -8.81 4.74 15.77
CA HIS A 232 -9.78 5.81 15.69
C HIS A 232 -9.19 7.05 16.37
N ASP A 233 -9.33 8.21 15.72
CA ASP A 233 -8.86 9.50 16.24
C ASP A 233 -9.33 9.65 17.70
N ARG A 234 -8.38 9.76 18.63
CA ARG A 234 -8.64 10.43 19.91
C ARG A 234 -8.80 11.91 19.57
N SER A 235 -9.95 12.32 19.04
CA SER A 235 -10.24 13.75 18.96
C SER A 235 -10.19 14.28 20.39
N PRO A 236 -9.35 15.29 20.70
CA PRO A 236 -9.60 16.07 21.90
C PRO A 236 -10.94 16.77 21.69
N GLU A 237 -11.85 16.63 22.66
CA GLU A 237 -12.99 17.54 22.82
C GLU A 237 -12.51 18.99 22.92
#